data_AF-T1H2S4-F1
#
_entry.id   AF-T1H2S4-F1
#
_cell.length_a   1.000
_cell.length_b   1.000
_cell.length_c   1.000
_cell.angle_alpha   90.00
_cell.angle_beta   90.00
_cell.angle_gamma   90.00
#
_symmetry.space_group_name_H-M   'P 1'
#
loop_
_entity.id
_entity.type
_entity.pdbx_description
1 polymer ?
#
loop_
_entity_poly.entity_id
_entity_poly.type
_entity_poly.pdbx_seq_one_letter_code
_entity_poly.pdbx_strand_id
1 'polypeptide(L)'
;MSFCGFRIVSLNKNGGGINLCCCRICTCVNFSFLWSRIGLLKVIEIGLASMCETLLIQYGLPYSENIGQALISFLTTTACCFTTTTILTICYLLSEKSVNLIRQSLFETLFNGFAAFLYASASSYMGFACLVWLHPQFLIRPGFWAYPAMTAVYYLGYAAMIAHAVDAWLALKQYRGQGGGQGQFGRNIY
;
A
#
# COMPACT_ATOMS: atom_id res chain seq x y z
N MET A 1 22.12 -1.23 -32.78
CA MET A 1 21.28 -0.76 -31.67
C MET A 1 19.83 -0.86 -32.12
N SER A 2 19.14 -1.95 -31.77
CA SER A 2 17.78 -2.22 -32.24
C SER A 2 16.78 -1.72 -31.20
N PHE A 3 16.05 -0.67 -31.55
CA PHE A 3 14.88 -0.19 -30.82
C PHE A 3 13.81 -1.30 -30.81
N CYS A 4 13.55 -1.90 -29.65
CA CYS A 4 12.39 -2.77 -29.49
C CYS A 4 11.17 -1.89 -29.24
N GLY A 5 10.41 -1.63 -30.31
CA GLY A 5 9.18 -0.87 -30.28
C GLY A 5 8.13 -1.49 -29.37
N PHE A 6 7.48 -0.63 -28.59
CA PHE A 6 6.35 -0.95 -27.72
C PHE A 6 5.14 -1.34 -28.60
N ARG A 7 5.00 -2.63 -28.90
CA ARG A 7 3.83 -3.17 -29.61
C ARG A 7 2.85 -3.73 -28.58
N ILE A 8 1.77 -2.99 -28.32
CA ILE A 8 0.63 -3.48 -27.53
C ILE A 8 -0.06 -4.58 -28.35
N VAL A 9 -0.07 -5.82 -27.86
CA VAL A 9 -0.72 -6.96 -28.52
C VAL A 9 -1.88 -7.47 -27.67
N SER A 10 -3.07 -7.33 -28.27
CA SER A 10 -4.36 -8.03 -28.12
C SER A 10 -4.60 -8.97 -26.92
N LEU A 11 -5.65 -8.68 -26.15
CA LEU A 11 -6.26 -9.53 -25.13
C LEU A 11 -6.95 -10.75 -25.78
N ASN A 12 -6.37 -11.93 -25.66
CA ASN A 12 -7.03 -13.20 -25.99
C ASN A 12 -7.86 -13.69 -24.79
N LYS A 13 -9.16 -13.92 -25.02
CA LYS A 13 -10.21 -14.09 -24.01
C LYS A 13 -10.30 -15.51 -23.42
N ASN A 14 -9.38 -16.44 -23.71
CA ASN A 14 -9.43 -17.82 -23.19
C ASN A 14 -8.06 -18.49 -22.89
N GLY A 15 -7.01 -17.72 -22.64
CA GLY A 15 -5.71 -18.29 -22.26
C GLY A 15 -4.68 -17.19 -21.99
N GLY A 16 -4.54 -16.81 -20.73
CA GLY A 16 -3.73 -15.68 -20.29
C GLY A 16 -2.23 -15.90 -20.52
N GLY A 17 -1.66 -15.16 -21.47
CA GLY A 17 -0.23 -15.15 -21.72
C GLY A 17 0.20 -13.97 -22.60
N ILE A 18 0.95 -13.02 -22.04
CA ILE A 18 1.66 -11.99 -22.83
C ILE A 18 3.05 -12.55 -23.17
N ASN A 19 3.39 -12.61 -24.45
CA ASN A 19 4.63 -13.21 -24.95
C ASN A 19 5.63 -12.09 -25.29
N LEU A 20 6.77 -12.03 -24.60
CA LEU A 20 7.84 -11.07 -24.87
C LEU A 20 9.13 -11.83 -25.23
N CYS A 21 9.29 -12.04 -26.54
CA CYS A 21 10.47 -12.39 -27.35
C CYS A 21 11.46 -13.52 -26.93
N CYS A 22 11.66 -13.88 -25.66
CA CYS A 22 12.54 -15.02 -25.30
C CYS A 22 12.24 -15.67 -23.92
N CYS A 23 11.36 -15.10 -23.09
CA CYS A 23 10.99 -15.66 -21.79
C CYS A 23 9.47 -15.55 -21.60
N ARG A 24 8.83 -16.66 -21.21
CA ARG A 24 7.39 -16.73 -20.94
C ARG A 24 7.06 -16.09 -19.59
N ILE A 25 7.08 -14.76 -19.52
CA ILE A 25 7.07 -14.01 -18.24
C ILE A 25 5.66 -13.86 -17.62
N CYS A 26 4.58 -14.11 -18.36
CA CYS A 26 3.23 -13.83 -17.87
C CYS A 26 2.17 -14.89 -18.24
N THR A 27 2.44 -16.20 -18.09
CA THR A 27 1.39 -17.24 -18.21
C THR A 27 0.73 -17.60 -16.86
N CYS A 28 1.16 -16.96 -15.77
CA CYS A 28 0.77 -17.28 -14.40
C CYS A 28 0.12 -16.09 -13.66
N VAL A 29 -0.49 -15.13 -14.36
CA VAL A 29 -1.24 -14.06 -13.68
C VAL A 29 -2.54 -14.65 -13.16
N ASN A 30 -2.53 -15.09 -11.91
CA ASN A 30 -3.73 -15.57 -11.25
C ASN A 30 -4.54 -14.38 -10.74
N PHE A 31 -5.33 -13.75 -11.63
CA PHE A 31 -6.26 -12.66 -11.27
C PHE A 31 -7.23 -13.05 -10.15
N SER A 32 -7.43 -14.36 -9.91
CA SER A 32 -8.20 -14.87 -8.78
C SER A 32 -7.64 -14.39 -7.43
N PHE A 33 -6.33 -14.16 -7.32
CA PHE A 33 -5.71 -13.68 -6.08
C PHE A 33 -6.04 -12.22 -5.76
N LEU A 34 -6.22 -11.36 -6.77
CA LEU A 34 -6.65 -9.95 -6.54
C LEU A 34 -8.08 -9.87 -6.00
N TRP A 35 -8.92 -10.85 -6.35
CA TRP A 35 -10.29 -10.93 -5.85
C TRP A 35 -10.40 -11.68 -4.51
N SER A 36 -9.31 -12.30 -4.05
CA SER A 36 -9.26 -12.93 -2.73
C SER A 36 -9.29 -11.86 -1.63
N ARG A 37 -9.85 -12.22 -0.47
CA ARG A 37 -9.99 -11.32 0.70
C ARG A 37 -8.66 -10.68 1.13
N ILE A 38 -7.57 -11.40 0.96
CA ILE A 38 -6.20 -10.96 1.31
C ILE A 38 -5.65 -10.01 0.23
N GLY A 39 -5.87 -10.31 -1.05
CA GLY A 39 -5.47 -9.42 -2.15
C GLY A 39 -6.22 -8.09 -2.11
N LEU A 40 -7.51 -8.12 -1.76
CA LEU A 40 -8.35 -6.93 -1.65
C LEU A 40 -7.86 -5.98 -0.54
N LEU A 41 -7.37 -6.51 0.59
CA LEU A 41 -6.74 -5.70 1.64
C LEU A 41 -5.51 -4.95 1.12
N LYS A 42 -4.61 -5.62 0.40
CA LYS A 42 -3.41 -4.97 -0.17
C LYS A 42 -3.76 -3.93 -1.23
N VAL A 43 -4.79 -4.18 -2.04
CA VAL A 43 -5.29 -3.18 -3.00
C VAL A 43 -5.83 -1.95 -2.27
N ILE A 44 -6.51 -2.11 -1.14
CA ILE A 44 -6.98 -1.00 -0.31
C ILE A 44 -5.79 -0.24 0.29
N GLU A 45 -4.76 -0.92 0.80
CA GLU A 45 -3.54 -0.29 1.32
C GLU A 45 -2.82 0.54 0.25
N ILE A 46 -2.63 -0.03 -0.94
CA ILE A 46 -2.04 0.66 -2.10
C ILE A 46 -2.92 1.87 -2.49
N GLY A 47 -4.24 1.70 -2.51
CA GLY A 47 -5.20 2.76 -2.81
C GLY A 47 -5.09 3.93 -1.82
N LEU A 48 -5.13 3.64 -0.51
CA LEU A 48 -4.98 4.65 0.55
C LEU A 48 -3.64 5.38 0.45
N ALA A 49 -2.55 4.65 0.26
CA ALA A 49 -1.22 5.24 0.10
C ALA A 49 -1.16 6.19 -1.12
N SER A 50 -1.71 5.76 -2.27
CA SER A 50 -1.73 6.59 -3.49
C SER A 50 -2.56 7.87 -3.34
N MET A 51 -3.68 7.81 -2.59
CA MET A 51 -4.52 8.97 -2.29
C MET A 51 -3.77 9.96 -1.38
N CYS A 52 -3.15 9.45 -0.31
CA CYS A 52 -2.29 10.25 0.57
C CYS A 52 -1.18 10.95 -0.20
N GLU A 53 -0.43 10.21 -1.02
CA GLU A 53 0.68 10.72 -1.82
C GLU A 53 0.24 11.80 -2.82
N THR A 54 -0.87 11.58 -3.51
CA THR A 54 -1.43 12.58 -4.45
C THR A 54 -1.80 13.88 -3.74
N LEU A 55 -2.45 13.79 -2.58
CA LEU A 55 -2.83 14.97 -1.77
C LEU A 55 -1.59 15.71 -1.24
N LEU A 56 -0.58 14.98 -0.77
CA LEU A 56 0.68 15.56 -0.29
C LEU A 56 1.45 16.28 -1.41
N ILE A 57 1.47 15.70 -2.61
CA ILE A 57 2.17 16.29 -3.76
C ILE A 57 1.43 17.52 -4.28
N GLN A 58 0.10 17.44 -4.46
CA GLN A 58 -0.66 18.56 -5.04
C GLN A 58 -0.88 19.71 -4.06
N TYR A 59 -1.17 19.41 -2.79
CA TYR A 59 -1.56 20.42 -1.81
C TYR A 59 -0.51 20.65 -0.72
N GLY A 60 0.41 19.70 -0.47
CA GLY A 60 1.38 19.78 0.62
C GLY A 60 2.73 20.38 0.21
N LEU A 61 3.30 19.96 -0.92
CA LEU A 61 4.56 20.48 -1.47
C LEU A 61 4.63 22.02 -1.62
N PRO A 62 3.58 22.74 -2.10
CA PRO A 62 3.65 24.20 -2.20
C PRO A 62 3.78 24.91 -0.83
N TYR A 63 3.52 24.21 0.28
CA TYR A 63 3.65 24.73 1.65
C TYR A 63 4.74 24.00 2.44
N SER A 64 5.67 23.35 1.73
CA SER A 64 6.78 22.61 2.33
C SER A 64 7.70 23.49 3.18
N GLU A 65 7.79 24.80 2.95
CA GLU A 65 8.58 25.70 3.81
C GLU A 65 8.01 25.83 5.22
N ASN A 66 6.68 25.76 5.38
CA ASN A 66 6.00 25.93 6.67
C ASN A 66 5.79 24.60 7.41
N ILE A 67 5.50 23.50 6.68
CA ILE A 67 5.24 22.18 7.27
C ILE A 67 6.52 21.31 7.30
N GLY A 68 7.37 21.47 6.29
CA GLY A 68 8.71 20.89 6.14
C GLY A 68 8.82 19.43 6.55
N GLN A 69 9.36 19.22 7.75
CA GLN A 69 9.71 17.90 8.26
C GLN A 69 8.50 16.97 8.42
N ALA A 70 7.33 17.50 8.78
CA ALA A 70 6.13 16.67 8.91
C ALA A 70 5.66 16.14 7.55
N LEU A 71 5.73 16.99 6.52
CA LEU A 71 5.40 16.64 5.14
C LEU A 71 6.34 15.56 4.61
N ILE A 72 7.66 15.78 4.76
CA ILE A 72 8.68 14.85 4.25
C ILE A 72 8.57 13.50 4.95
N SER A 73 8.43 13.47 6.28
CA SER A 73 8.27 12.23 7.03
C SER A 73 7.05 11.44 6.56
N PHE A 74 5.90 12.09 6.39
CA PHE A 74 4.68 11.43 5.93
C PHE A 74 4.80 10.92 4.50
N LEU A 75 5.40 11.72 3.61
CA LEU A 75 5.60 11.37 2.20
C LEU A 75 6.54 10.17 2.07
N THR A 76 7.65 10.15 2.82
CA THR A 76 8.57 9.01 2.84
C THR A 76 7.92 7.76 3.40
N THR A 77 7.18 7.85 4.52
CA THR A 77 6.45 6.71 5.07
C THR A 77 5.46 6.14 4.06
N THR A 78 4.66 7.00 3.42
CA THR A 78 3.67 6.57 2.42
C THR A 78 4.34 5.92 1.21
N ALA A 79 5.40 6.52 0.67
CA ALA A 79 6.12 5.99 -0.50
C ALA A 79 6.80 4.64 -0.21
N CYS A 80 7.42 4.48 0.97
CA CYS A 80 7.99 3.21 1.39
C CYS A 80 6.91 2.13 1.52
N CYS A 81 5.79 2.43 2.17
CA CYS A 81 4.69 1.48 2.34
C CYS A 81 4.05 1.11 1.00
N PHE A 82 3.85 2.09 0.11
CA PHE A 82 3.35 1.88 -1.24
C PHE A 82 4.26 0.95 -2.04
N THR A 83 5.56 1.24 -2.05
CA THR A 83 6.55 0.47 -2.81
C THR A 83 6.62 -0.97 -2.32
N THR A 84 6.72 -1.18 -1.00
CA THR A 84 6.83 -2.53 -0.44
C THR A 84 5.53 -3.33 -0.64
N THR A 85 4.37 -2.74 -0.42
CA THR A 85 3.07 -3.42 -0.62
C THR A 85 2.85 -3.77 -2.08
N THR A 86 3.29 -2.91 -3.00
CA THR A 86 3.26 -3.16 -4.45
C THR A 86 4.18 -4.32 -4.82
N ILE A 87 5.42 -4.35 -4.31
CA ILE A 87 6.35 -5.45 -4.54
C ILE A 87 5.78 -6.77 -4.02
N LEU A 88 5.27 -6.79 -2.78
CA LEU A 88 4.61 -7.97 -2.19
C LEU A 88 3.44 -8.44 -3.06
N THR A 89 2.60 -7.52 -3.52
CA THR A 89 1.47 -7.83 -4.40
C THR A 89 1.93 -8.44 -5.73
N ILE A 90 2.96 -7.86 -6.36
CA ILE A 90 3.55 -8.40 -7.60
C ILE A 90 4.14 -9.80 -7.36
N CYS A 91 4.87 -10.00 -6.26
CA CYS A 91 5.41 -11.31 -5.88
C CYS A 91 4.32 -12.36 -5.72
N TYR A 92 3.17 -11.98 -5.15
CA TYR A 92 2.01 -12.85 -5.02
C TYR A 92 1.31 -13.15 -6.35
N LEU A 93 1.31 -12.19 -7.29
CA LEU A 93 0.73 -12.39 -8.63
C LEU A 93 1.55 -13.31 -9.52
N LEU A 94 2.88 -13.35 -9.36
CA LEU A 94 3.77 -14.10 -10.24
C LEU A 94 3.96 -15.57 -9.84
N SER A 95 3.72 -15.96 -8.58
CA SER A 95 4.07 -17.30 -8.09
C SER A 95 3.19 -17.79 -6.93
N GLU A 96 2.37 -18.82 -7.19
CA GLU A 96 1.57 -19.51 -6.15
C GLU A 96 2.44 -20.22 -5.10
N LYS A 97 3.64 -20.70 -5.49
CA LYS A 97 4.59 -21.32 -4.54
C LYS A 97 5.18 -20.31 -3.56
N SER A 98 5.27 -19.03 -3.93
CA SER A 98 5.77 -17.97 -3.06
C SER A 98 4.75 -17.59 -1.97
N VAL A 99 3.45 -17.82 -2.19
CA VAL A 99 2.38 -17.49 -1.23
C VAL A 99 2.55 -18.24 0.09
N ASN A 100 2.88 -19.53 0.04
CA ASN A 100 3.05 -20.35 1.25
C ASN A 100 4.36 -20.08 1.98
N LEU A 101 5.45 -19.76 1.27
CA LEU A 101 6.73 -19.41 1.88
C LEU A 101 6.70 -18.02 2.54
N ILE A 102 6.06 -17.03 1.91
CA ILE A 102 5.98 -15.67 2.43
C ILE A 102 4.96 -15.58 3.57
N ARG A 103 3.81 -16.28 3.52
CA ARG A 103 2.86 -16.34 4.66
C ARG A 103 3.42 -17.02 5.92
N GLN A 104 4.44 -17.87 5.78
CA GLN A 104 5.15 -18.46 6.93
C GLN A 104 6.26 -17.55 7.46
N SER A 105 6.64 -16.52 6.72
CA SER A 105 7.65 -15.57 7.17
C SER A 105 7.04 -14.56 8.14
N LEU A 106 7.69 -14.38 9.30
CA LEU A 106 7.40 -13.27 10.22
C LEU A 106 7.57 -11.89 9.57
N PHE A 107 8.19 -11.83 8.39
CA PHE A 107 8.51 -10.60 7.66
C PHE A 107 7.27 -9.78 7.31
N GLU A 108 6.18 -10.38 6.82
CA GLU A 108 4.97 -9.63 6.44
C GLU A 108 4.27 -9.03 7.67
N THR A 109 4.20 -9.78 8.76
CA THR A 109 3.62 -9.30 10.02
C THR A 109 4.46 -8.19 10.63
N LEU A 110 5.78 -8.34 10.64
CA LEU A 110 6.69 -7.31 11.16
C LEU A 110 6.66 -6.06 10.28
N PHE A 111 6.72 -6.21 8.96
CA PHE A 111 6.70 -5.07 8.04
C PHE A 111 5.40 -4.28 8.16
N ASN A 112 4.24 -4.93 8.11
CA ASN A 112 2.95 -4.25 8.28
C ASN A 112 2.79 -3.65 9.69
N GLY A 113 3.35 -4.29 10.72
CA GLY A 113 3.42 -3.71 12.07
C GLY A 113 4.26 -2.42 12.13
N PHE A 114 5.45 -2.43 11.51
CA PHE A 114 6.29 -1.23 11.38
C PHE A 114 5.59 -0.15 10.55
N ALA A 115 4.95 -0.51 9.44
CA ALA A 115 4.18 0.41 8.61
C ALA A 115 3.05 1.07 9.41
N ALA A 116 2.30 0.31 10.20
CA ALA A 116 1.26 0.85 11.07
C ALA A 116 1.85 1.86 12.09
N PHE A 117 2.97 1.53 12.74
CA PHE A 117 3.62 2.46 13.68
C PHE A 117 4.15 3.73 13.00
N LEU A 118 4.72 3.60 11.80
CA LEU A 118 5.19 4.74 11.02
C LEU A 118 4.02 5.62 10.56
N TYR A 119 2.90 5.05 10.10
CA TYR A 119 1.70 5.82 9.79
C TYR A 119 1.09 6.49 11.02
N ALA A 120 1.09 5.83 12.18
CA ALA A 120 0.61 6.41 13.43
C ALA A 120 1.43 7.65 13.84
N SER A 121 2.76 7.52 13.80
CA SER A 121 3.67 8.60 14.19
C SER A 121 3.65 9.74 13.16
N ALA A 122 3.73 9.43 11.86
CA ALA A 122 3.65 10.43 10.80
C ALA A 122 2.31 11.19 10.80
N SER A 123 1.18 10.49 10.99
CA SER A 123 -0.15 11.12 11.06
C SER A 123 -0.29 12.03 12.28
N SER A 124 0.22 11.60 13.43
CA SER A 124 0.21 12.43 14.65
C SER A 124 1.06 13.69 14.49
N TYR A 125 2.24 13.55 13.89
CA TYR A 125 3.14 14.68 13.64
C TYR A 125 2.56 15.65 12.61
N MET A 126 1.97 15.13 11.53
CA MET A 126 1.30 15.94 10.51
C MET A 126 0.06 16.66 11.08
N GLY A 127 -0.71 16.00 11.95
CA GLY A 127 -1.85 16.62 12.64
C GLY A 127 -1.42 17.79 13.53
N PHE A 128 -0.36 17.61 14.33
CA PHE A 128 0.21 18.69 15.13
C PHE A 128 0.70 19.85 14.25
N ALA A 129 1.43 19.54 13.17
CA ALA A 129 1.92 20.56 12.24
C ALA A 129 0.78 21.34 11.56
N CYS A 130 -0.31 20.67 11.18
CA CYS A 130 -1.48 21.33 10.59
C CYS A 130 -2.15 22.30 11.56
N LEU A 131 -2.26 21.94 12.84
CA LEU A 131 -2.88 22.80 13.85
C LEU A 131 -2.01 24.01 14.21
N VAL A 132 -0.69 23.84 14.28
CA VAL A 132 0.21 24.94 14.67
C VAL A 132 0.50 25.88 13.51
N TRP A 133 0.81 25.35 12.33
CA TRP A 133 1.32 26.15 11.20
C TRP A 133 0.22 26.57 10.23
N LEU A 134 -0.72 25.67 9.98
CA LEU A 134 -1.65 25.77 8.86
C LEU A 134 -3.00 26.37 9.27
N HIS A 135 -3.44 26.11 10.51
CA HIS A 135 -4.64 26.71 11.11
C HIS A 135 -4.63 28.25 11.18
N PRO A 136 -3.56 28.94 11.64
CA PRO A 136 -3.55 30.40 11.65
C PRO A 136 -3.62 31.01 10.24
N GLN A 137 -3.00 30.36 9.25
CA GLN A 137 -3.05 30.79 7.85
C GLN A 137 -4.46 30.68 7.26
N PHE A 138 -5.20 29.64 7.64
CA PHE A 138 -6.60 29.44 7.23
C PHE A 138 -7.54 30.53 7.76
N LEU A 139 -7.31 31.03 8.98
CA LEU A 139 -8.12 32.11 9.58
C LEU A 139 -7.89 33.47 8.92
N ILE A 140 -6.70 33.71 8.37
CA ILE A 140 -6.31 34.99 7.77
C ILE A 140 -6.65 35.03 6.27
N ARG A 141 -6.58 33.89 5.57
CA ARG A 141 -6.74 33.79 4.12
C ARG A 141 -8.00 32.99 3.76
N PRO A 142 -9.14 33.65 3.47
CA PRO A 142 -10.34 32.93 3.03
C PRO A 142 -10.08 32.16 1.72
N GLY A 143 -10.44 30.88 1.68
CA GLY A 143 -10.23 30.00 0.51
C GLY A 143 -8.94 29.17 0.51
N PHE A 144 -8.28 29.01 1.67
CA PHE A 144 -7.07 28.19 1.78
C PHE A 144 -7.37 26.68 1.79
N TRP A 145 -7.37 26.04 0.62
CA TRP A 145 -7.71 24.62 0.42
C TRP A 145 -6.66 23.61 0.94
N ALA A 146 -5.44 24.06 1.26
CA ALA A 146 -4.41 23.16 1.76
C ALA A 146 -4.66 22.69 3.21
N TYR A 147 -5.31 23.51 4.05
CA TYR A 147 -5.69 23.09 5.41
C TYR A 147 -6.64 21.89 5.45
N PRO A 148 -7.80 21.90 4.76
CA PRO A 148 -8.68 20.74 4.71
C PRO A 148 -8.04 19.55 3.97
N ALA A 149 -7.22 19.79 2.94
CA ALA A 149 -6.52 18.72 2.23
C ALA A 149 -5.51 17.99 3.14
N MET A 150 -4.65 18.72 3.86
CA MET A 150 -3.70 18.10 4.80
C MET A 150 -4.41 17.46 6.00
N THR A 151 -5.57 18.00 6.37
CA THR A 151 -6.44 17.39 7.38
C THR A 151 -6.93 16.03 6.93
N ALA A 152 -7.42 15.92 5.69
CA ALA A 152 -7.80 14.65 5.10
C ALA A 152 -6.62 13.66 5.04
N VAL A 153 -5.40 14.12 4.71
CA VAL A 153 -4.20 13.27 4.64
C VAL A 153 -3.91 12.57 5.96
N TYR A 154 -3.90 13.27 7.10
CA TYR A 154 -3.59 12.59 8.36
C TYR A 154 -4.72 11.65 8.81
N TYR A 155 -5.99 11.94 8.48
CA TYR A 155 -7.11 11.01 8.72
C TYR A 155 -6.98 9.75 7.85
N LEU A 156 -6.63 9.90 6.57
CA LEU A 156 -6.34 8.79 5.68
C LEU A 156 -5.11 8.00 6.13
N GLY A 157 -4.11 8.67 6.71
CA GLY A 157 -2.96 8.04 7.35
C GLY A 157 -3.34 7.16 8.54
N TYR A 158 -4.25 7.61 9.41
CA TYR A 158 -4.81 6.75 10.45
C TYR A 158 -5.65 5.60 9.89
N ALA A 159 -6.37 5.79 8.79
CA ALA A 159 -7.06 4.70 8.11
C ALA A 159 -6.06 3.66 7.55
N ALA A 160 -4.96 4.11 6.94
CA ALA A 160 -3.89 3.25 6.44
C ALA A 160 -3.18 2.51 7.59
N MET A 161 -2.96 3.16 8.74
CA MET A 161 -2.47 2.52 9.97
C MET A 161 -3.37 1.35 10.36
N ILE A 162 -4.69 1.55 10.41
CA ILE A 162 -5.64 0.50 10.77
C ILE A 162 -5.61 -0.64 9.73
N ALA A 163 -5.56 -0.30 8.43
CA ALA A 163 -5.47 -1.30 7.36
C ALA A 163 -4.24 -2.21 7.54
N HIS A 164 -3.05 -1.61 7.69
CA HIS A 164 -1.80 -2.35 7.92
C HIS A 164 -1.82 -3.14 9.24
N ALA A 165 -2.42 -2.59 10.31
CA ALA A 165 -2.57 -3.30 11.58
C ALA A 165 -3.49 -4.54 11.46
N VAL A 166 -4.58 -4.43 10.70
CA VAL A 166 -5.49 -5.55 10.42
C VAL A 166 -4.78 -6.60 9.56
N ASP A 167 -4.03 -6.21 8.53
CA ASP A 167 -3.27 -7.15 7.70
C ASP A 167 -2.21 -7.89 8.55
N ALA A 168 -1.48 -7.17 9.41
CA ALA A 168 -0.56 -7.77 10.37
C ALA A 168 -1.26 -8.73 11.34
N TRP A 169 -2.43 -8.38 11.87
CA TRP A 169 -3.18 -9.24 12.80
C TRP A 169 -3.70 -10.51 12.14
N LEU A 170 -4.21 -10.41 10.90
CA LEU A 170 -4.65 -11.57 10.13
C LEU A 170 -3.49 -12.51 9.79
N ALA A 171 -2.34 -11.96 9.42
CA ALA A 171 -1.12 -12.74 9.21
C ALA A 171 -0.66 -13.43 10.50
N LEU A 172 -0.68 -12.73 11.64
CA LEU A 172 -0.33 -13.30 12.94
C LEU A 172 -1.29 -14.42 13.38
N LYS A 173 -2.60 -14.24 13.14
CA LYS A 173 -3.62 -15.27 13.44
C LYS A 173 -3.38 -16.53 12.61
N GLN A 174 -3.02 -16.38 11.34
CA GLN A 174 -2.69 -17.50 10.45
C GLN A 174 -1.41 -18.20 10.89
N TYR A 175 -0.38 -17.44 11.30
CA TYR A 175 0.86 -17.98 11.84
C TYR A 175 0.64 -18.79 13.13
N ARG A 176 -0.13 -18.25 14.08
CA ARG A 176 -0.49 -18.94 15.33
C ARG A 176 -1.38 -20.17 15.11
N GLY A 177 -2.25 -20.14 14.10
CA GLY A 177 -3.08 -21.28 13.72
C GLY A 177 -2.27 -22.49 13.23
N GLN A 178 -1.10 -22.27 12.65
CA GLN A 178 -0.19 -23.37 12.25
C GLN A 178 0.63 -23.94 13.42
N GLY A 179 0.87 -23.16 14.48
CA GLY A 179 1.60 -23.60 15.67
C GLY A 179 0.77 -24.31 16.74
N GLY A 180 -0.57 -24.37 16.58
CA GLY A 180 -1.50 -24.87 17.62
C GLY A 180 -2.43 -26.01 17.19
N GLY A 181 -2.28 -26.60 16.00
CA GLY A 181 -3.12 -27.73 15.60
C GLY A 181 -2.94 -28.13 14.13
N GLN A 182 -2.39 -29.31 13.90
CA GLN A 182 -2.58 -30.05 12.65
C GLN A 182 -4.08 -30.31 12.46
N GLY A 183 -4.72 -29.61 11.53
CA GLY A 183 -6.06 -29.94 11.08
C GLY A 183 -6.82 -28.75 10.49
N GLN A 184 -7.14 -28.83 9.20
CA GLN A 184 -8.06 -27.95 8.45
C GLN A 184 -7.50 -26.74 7.68
N PHE A 185 -6.39 -26.88 6.95
CA PHE A 185 -6.13 -26.02 5.78
C PHE A 185 -6.38 -26.79 4.48
N GLY A 186 -7.61 -27.29 4.34
CA GLY A 186 -8.08 -28.06 3.19
C GLY A 186 -9.53 -27.74 2.82
N ARG A 187 -10.07 -26.57 3.18
CA ARG A 187 -11.40 -26.15 2.73
C ARG A 187 -11.50 -24.63 2.62
N ASN A 188 -12.01 -24.19 1.47
CA ASN A 188 -12.35 -22.82 1.06
C ASN A 188 -11.25 -21.99 0.39
N ILE A 189 -10.62 -22.59 -0.62
CA ILE A 189 -10.29 -21.87 -1.85
C ILE A 189 -11.02 -22.57 -3.00
N TYR A 190 -12.33 -22.30 -3.10
CA TYR A 190 -13.11 -22.27 -4.33
C TYR A 190 -14.07 -21.09 -4.19
#